data_AF-A0A837F4X7-F1
#
_entry.id   AF-A0A837F4X7-F1
#
_cell.length_a   1.000
_cell.length_b   1.000
_cell.length_c   1.000
_cell.angle_alpha   90.00
_cell.angle_beta   90.00
_cell.angle_gamma   90.00
#
_symmetry.space_group_name_H-M   'P 1'
#
loop_
_entity.id
_entity.type
_entity.pdbx_description
1 polymer ?
#
loop_
_entity_poly.entity_id
_entity_poly.type
_entity_poly.pdbx_seq_one_letter_code
_entity_poly.pdbx_strand_id
1 'polypeptide(L)'
;MKGLCTVLAATSVVLATGCQAKEPPTQVVYRFDDHRFLELKGWGCEGELWYTDTFRGIHTRPVSQFYRIFTKKFVHPSERYIAIPTWDDPGTMISKDYGKTWSPQFFSVGPNEPDGTNQPSYEDIISFTVVNDQGFLQTKHRLYMSSKPFEDPRILPGGPGIAYTVDDGMGNKV
;
A
#
# COMPACT_ATOMS: atom_id res chain seq x y z
N MET A 1 -35.33 -7.64 -70.76
CA MET A 1 -35.47 -7.20 -69.35
C MET A 1 -34.38 -7.93 -68.59
N LYS A 2 -33.21 -7.31 -68.33
CA LYS A 2 -32.99 -6.29 -67.28
C LYS A 2 -33.39 -6.94 -65.95
N GLY A 3 -32.44 -7.43 -65.17
CA GLY A 3 -31.72 -6.58 -64.23
C GLY A 3 -32.47 -6.67 -62.89
N LEU A 4 -31.74 -6.84 -61.78
CA LEU A 4 -32.23 -7.29 -60.47
C LEU A 4 -32.52 -8.81 -60.50
N CYS A 5 -31.72 -9.69 -59.90
CA CYS A 5 -31.48 -9.76 -58.46
C CYS A 5 -30.05 -10.23 -58.10
N THR A 6 -29.05 -9.91 -58.93
CA THR A 6 -27.63 -10.19 -58.62
C THR A 6 -27.01 -9.18 -57.65
N VAL A 7 -27.82 -8.54 -56.79
CA VAL A 7 -27.36 -7.54 -55.81
C VAL A 7 -27.90 -7.93 -54.43
N LEU A 8 -27.35 -8.99 -53.85
CA LEU A 8 -27.50 -9.28 -52.40
C LEU A 8 -26.38 -10.18 -51.88
N ALA A 9 -25.22 -10.20 -52.54
CA ALA A 9 -24.06 -11.01 -52.15
C ALA A 9 -22.80 -10.18 -51.82
N ALA A 10 -22.91 -8.85 -51.64
CA ALA A 10 -21.74 -8.00 -51.51
C ALA A 10 -21.94 -6.78 -50.60
N THR A 11 -22.36 -6.97 -49.35
CA THR A 11 -22.06 -6.02 -48.25
C THR A 11 -22.45 -6.62 -46.90
N SER A 12 -21.75 -7.66 -46.48
CA SER A 12 -21.62 -8.00 -45.07
C SER A 12 -20.13 -8.06 -44.75
N VAL A 13 -19.41 -6.98 -45.09
CA VAL A 13 -18.14 -6.69 -44.43
C VAL A 13 -18.51 -6.38 -42.99
N VAL A 14 -18.38 -7.43 -42.18
CA VAL A 14 -18.37 -7.38 -40.73
C VAL A 14 -17.44 -6.23 -40.33
N LEU A 15 -18.01 -5.10 -39.93
CA LEU A 15 -17.30 -4.10 -39.13
C LEU A 15 -17.07 -4.71 -37.74
N ALA A 16 -16.23 -5.75 -37.68
CA ALA A 16 -15.48 -6.07 -36.49
C ALA A 16 -14.38 -5.00 -36.45
N THR A 17 -14.76 -3.76 -36.14
CA THR A 17 -13.83 -2.84 -35.50
C THR A 17 -13.45 -3.55 -34.22
N GLY A 18 -12.33 -4.27 -34.27
CA GLY A 18 -11.83 -5.01 -33.13
C GLY A 18 -11.77 -4.05 -31.96
N CYS A 19 -12.60 -4.26 -30.94
CA CYS A 19 -12.24 -3.90 -29.59
C CYS A 19 -10.98 -4.72 -29.27
N GLN A 20 -9.84 -4.26 -29.78
CA GLN A 20 -8.54 -4.68 -29.30
C GLN A 20 -8.49 -4.14 -27.87
N ALA A 21 -8.71 -5.03 -26.91
CA ALA A 21 -8.56 -4.68 -25.50
C ALA A 21 -7.13 -4.15 -25.34
N LYS A 22 -7.01 -2.85 -25.11
CA LYS A 22 -5.71 -2.20 -24.94
C LYS A 22 -5.15 -2.66 -23.59
N GLU A 23 -3.96 -3.26 -23.61
CA GLU A 23 -3.22 -3.57 -22.38
C GLU A 23 -3.16 -2.32 -21.48
N PRO A 24 -3.40 -2.45 -20.17
CA PRO A 24 -3.33 -1.32 -19.28
C PRO A 24 -1.88 -0.81 -19.19
N PRO A 25 -1.66 0.51 -19.23
CA PRO A 25 -0.33 1.10 -19.19
C PRO A 25 0.28 0.95 -17.80
N THR A 26 1.60 0.85 -17.75
CA THR A 26 2.39 0.88 -16.51
C THR A 26 3.00 2.26 -16.30
N GLN A 27 2.88 2.80 -15.09
CA GLN A 27 3.37 4.13 -14.75
C GLN A 27 4.00 4.13 -13.36
N VAL A 28 5.11 4.85 -13.16
CA VAL A 28 5.66 5.09 -11.82
C VAL A 28 4.79 6.12 -11.11
N VAL A 29 4.14 5.73 -10.02
CA VAL A 29 3.17 6.57 -9.27
C VAL A 29 3.75 7.12 -7.96
N TYR A 30 4.81 6.52 -7.44
CA TYR A 30 5.52 7.01 -6.27
C TYR A 30 6.98 6.57 -6.30
N ARG A 31 7.91 7.46 -5.94
CA ARG A 31 9.33 7.15 -5.75
C ARG A 31 9.67 7.34 -4.29
N PHE A 32 10.17 6.28 -3.65
CA PHE A 32 10.72 6.39 -2.29
C PHE A 32 12.11 7.05 -2.33
N ASP A 33 12.90 6.69 -3.35
CA ASP A 33 14.22 7.22 -3.67
C ASP A 33 14.60 6.86 -5.13
N ASP A 34 15.90 6.86 -5.44
CA ASP A 34 16.44 6.63 -6.78
C ASP A 34 16.26 5.19 -7.28
N HIS A 35 16.17 4.20 -6.38
CA HIS A 35 16.11 2.78 -6.73
C HIS A 35 14.82 2.07 -6.28
N ARG A 36 14.02 2.69 -5.42
CA ARG A 36 12.74 2.15 -4.91
C ARG A 36 11.55 2.95 -5.40
N PHE A 37 10.59 2.28 -6.06
CA PHE A 37 9.40 2.94 -6.59
C PHE A 37 8.19 2.00 -6.72
N LEU A 38 7.01 2.62 -6.82
CA LEU A 38 5.74 1.96 -7.08
C LEU A 38 5.34 2.14 -8.54
N GLU A 39 4.94 1.05 -9.17
CA GLU A 39 4.42 1.02 -10.54
C GLU A 39 2.95 0.62 -10.51
N LEU A 40 2.11 1.44 -11.13
CA LEU A 40 0.70 1.16 -11.32
C LEU A 40 0.48 0.67 -12.76
N LYS A 41 0.02 -0.56 -12.92
CA LYS A 41 -0.49 -1.07 -14.19
C LYS A 41 -2.02 -0.96 -14.20
N GLY A 42 -2.55 0.05 -14.87
CA GLY A 42 -3.99 0.35 -14.78
C GLY A 42 -4.45 1.64 -15.46
N TRP A 43 -5.70 2.02 -15.19
CA TRP A 43 -6.37 3.18 -15.77
C TRP A 43 -7.00 4.03 -14.67
N GLY A 44 -7.10 5.35 -14.86
CA GLY A 44 -7.83 6.21 -13.93
C GLY A 44 -7.29 6.22 -12.50
N CYS A 45 -5.97 6.04 -12.33
CA CYS A 45 -5.31 5.92 -11.03
C CYS A 45 -5.70 4.68 -10.21
N GLU A 46 -6.21 3.65 -10.89
CA GLU A 46 -6.59 2.36 -10.31
C GLU A 46 -6.00 1.19 -11.10
N GLY A 47 -5.55 0.13 -10.42
CA GLY A 47 -5.09 -1.07 -11.10
C GLY A 47 -4.27 -2.04 -10.24
N GLU A 48 -3.39 -2.77 -10.89
CA GLU A 48 -2.41 -3.65 -10.25
C GLU A 48 -1.22 -2.81 -9.76
N LEU A 49 -0.76 -3.06 -8.53
CA LEU A 49 0.37 -2.35 -7.94
C LEU A 49 1.60 -3.25 -7.84
N TRP A 50 2.72 -2.74 -8.32
CA TRP A 50 4.03 -3.35 -8.23
C TRP A 50 4.98 -2.48 -7.39
N TYR A 51 5.87 -3.14 -6.66
CA TYR A 51 6.99 -2.52 -5.96
C TYR A 51 8.29 -3.01 -6.57
N THR A 52 9.19 -2.06 -6.83
CA THR A 52 10.50 -2.33 -7.44
C THR A 52 11.59 -1.72 -6.57
N ASP A 53 12.60 -2.53 -6.20
CA ASP A 53 13.89 -2.09 -5.66
C ASP A 53 14.99 -2.63 -6.57
N THR A 54 15.55 -1.77 -7.42
CA THR A 54 16.58 -2.18 -8.40
C THR A 54 17.91 -2.51 -7.73
N PHE A 55 18.21 -1.92 -6.58
CA PHE A 55 19.45 -2.20 -5.84
C PHE A 55 19.41 -3.60 -5.21
N ARG A 56 18.26 -3.99 -4.67
CA ARG A 56 18.07 -5.31 -4.05
C ARG A 56 17.58 -6.40 -5.00
N GLY A 57 17.29 -6.05 -6.26
CA GLY A 57 16.72 -6.97 -7.25
C GLY A 57 15.32 -7.46 -6.87
N ILE A 58 14.52 -6.63 -6.20
CA ILE A 58 13.16 -6.97 -5.77
C ILE A 58 12.18 -6.39 -6.79
N HIS A 59 11.29 -7.24 -7.30
CA HIS A 59 10.14 -6.83 -8.10
C HIS A 59 8.95 -7.71 -7.70
N THR A 60 8.06 -7.15 -6.89
CA THR A 60 6.97 -7.89 -6.26
C THR A 60 5.65 -7.16 -6.43
N ARG A 61 4.55 -7.90 -6.29
CA ARG A 61 3.20 -7.39 -6.50
C ARG A 61 2.43 -7.29 -5.17
N PRO A 62 2.47 -6.14 -4.48
CA PRO A 62 1.70 -5.93 -3.25
C PRO A 62 0.20 -6.11 -3.43
N VAL A 63 -0.38 -5.64 -4.56
CA VAL A 63 -1.82 -5.70 -4.82
C VAL A 63 -2.06 -6.13 -6.25
N SER A 64 -2.88 -7.17 -6.45
CA SER A 64 -3.08 -7.78 -7.78
C SER A 64 -4.06 -7.02 -8.69
N GLN A 65 -4.93 -6.19 -8.12
CA GLN A 65 -5.95 -5.42 -8.85
C GLN A 65 -6.61 -4.39 -7.92
N PHE A 66 -7.27 -3.39 -8.50
CA PHE A 66 -8.08 -2.37 -7.81
C PHE A 66 -7.32 -1.54 -6.74
N TYR A 67 -5.99 -1.52 -6.76
CA TYR A 67 -5.25 -0.56 -5.95
C TYR A 67 -5.51 0.85 -6.48
N ARG A 68 -5.90 1.76 -5.60
CA ARG A 68 -6.06 3.18 -5.93
C ARG A 68 -5.01 4.01 -5.21
N ILE A 69 -4.39 4.90 -5.97
CA ILE A 69 -3.27 5.70 -5.46
C ILE A 69 -3.68 6.56 -4.27
N PHE A 70 -2.84 6.57 -3.25
CA PHE A 70 -2.98 7.49 -2.14
C PHE A 70 -2.56 8.91 -2.58
N THR A 71 -3.41 9.89 -2.28
CA THR A 71 -3.28 11.27 -2.76
C THR A 71 -3.06 12.31 -1.66
N LYS A 72 -3.03 11.90 -0.38
CA LYS A 72 -2.62 12.80 0.72
C LYS A 72 -1.09 12.80 0.85
N LYS A 73 -0.55 13.63 1.75
CA LYS A 73 0.90 13.72 1.97
C LYS A 73 1.46 12.36 2.41
N PHE A 74 2.44 11.84 1.67
CA PHE A 74 3.06 10.54 1.95
C PHE A 74 4.58 10.66 2.00
N VAL A 75 5.16 10.37 3.17
CA VAL A 75 6.61 10.48 3.42
C VAL A 75 7.13 9.12 3.89
N HIS A 76 8.08 8.54 3.18
CA HIS A 76 8.53 7.18 3.47
C HIS A 76 10.05 6.99 3.29
N PRO A 77 10.86 7.44 4.27
CA PRO A 77 12.30 7.20 4.27
C PRO A 77 12.73 5.78 4.70
N SER A 78 11.86 4.99 5.34
CA SER A 78 12.26 3.68 5.88
C SER A 78 12.51 2.65 4.78
N GLU A 79 13.51 1.79 4.93
CA GLU A 79 13.88 0.78 3.92
C GLU A 79 13.33 -0.61 4.20
N ARG A 80 13.39 -1.05 5.46
CA ARG A 80 13.05 -2.42 5.84
C ARG A 80 11.55 -2.58 6.02
N TYR A 81 10.92 -1.66 6.75
CA TYR A 81 9.47 -1.61 6.90
C TYR A 81 8.86 -0.69 5.85
N ILE A 82 8.08 -1.29 4.94
CA ILE A 82 7.37 -0.57 3.88
C ILE A 82 5.88 -0.59 4.19
N ALA A 83 5.20 0.52 3.98
CA ALA A 83 3.77 0.64 4.22
C ALA A 83 3.16 1.52 3.13
N ILE A 84 2.23 0.96 2.37
CA ILE A 84 1.62 1.58 1.20
C ILE A 84 0.14 1.81 1.52
N PRO A 85 -0.29 3.06 1.72
CA PRO A 85 -1.70 3.39 1.94
C PRO A 85 -2.48 3.33 0.61
N THR A 86 -3.81 3.21 0.71
CA THR A 86 -4.76 3.23 -0.42
C THR A 86 -5.85 4.30 -0.22
N TRP A 87 -6.62 4.59 -1.28
CA TRP A 87 -7.66 5.64 -1.31
C TRP A 87 -9.04 5.18 -0.78
N ASP A 88 -9.56 4.03 -1.22
CA ASP A 88 -10.97 3.64 -0.97
C ASP A 88 -11.27 3.31 0.48
N ASP A 89 -10.37 2.54 1.05
CA ASP A 89 -10.38 2.04 2.40
C ASP A 89 -9.02 2.48 2.93
N PRO A 90 -8.91 3.22 4.05
CA PRO A 90 -7.63 3.67 4.59
C PRO A 90 -6.61 2.55 4.85
N GLY A 91 -6.93 1.28 4.58
CA GLY A 91 -6.05 0.12 4.71
C GLY A 91 -4.64 0.33 4.15
N THR A 92 -3.71 -0.47 4.66
CA THR A 92 -2.30 -0.33 4.30
C THR A 92 -1.73 -1.69 3.91
N MET A 93 -1.07 -1.77 2.76
CA MET A 93 -0.29 -2.94 2.39
C MET A 93 1.12 -2.78 2.96
N ILE A 94 1.56 -3.72 3.81
CA ILE A 94 2.84 -3.60 4.52
C ILE A 94 3.81 -4.70 4.11
N SER A 95 5.11 -4.38 4.18
CA SER A 95 6.20 -5.34 4.10
C SER A 95 7.14 -5.11 5.27
N LYS A 96 7.66 -6.19 5.86
CA LYS A 96 8.64 -6.16 6.96
C LYS A 96 10.03 -6.64 6.52
N ASP A 97 10.20 -6.89 5.23
CA ASP A 97 11.36 -7.58 4.64
C ASP A 97 11.81 -6.93 3.33
N TYR A 98 11.84 -5.58 3.29
CA TYR A 98 12.29 -4.77 2.14
C TYR A 98 11.42 -4.89 0.88
N GLY A 99 10.17 -5.33 1.01
CA GLY A 99 9.24 -5.51 -0.11
C GLY A 99 9.26 -6.91 -0.71
N LYS A 100 9.86 -7.92 -0.05
CA LYS A 100 9.85 -9.30 -0.55
C LYS A 100 8.50 -9.98 -0.33
N THR A 101 7.87 -9.75 0.81
CA THR A 101 6.53 -10.24 1.13
C THR A 101 5.63 -9.09 1.58
N TRP A 102 4.33 -9.27 1.37
CA TRP A 102 3.31 -8.26 1.60
C TRP A 102 2.16 -8.84 2.41
N SER A 103 1.64 -8.06 3.36
CA SER A 103 0.43 -8.39 4.10
C SER A 103 -0.45 -7.16 4.28
N PRO A 104 -1.79 -7.31 4.23
CA PRO A 104 -2.68 -6.21 4.57
C PRO A 104 -2.57 -5.90 6.07
N GLN A 105 -2.74 -4.63 6.42
CA GLN A 105 -2.82 -4.15 7.80
C GLN A 105 -4.10 -3.34 7.98
N PHE A 106 -4.78 -3.63 9.10
CA PHE A 106 -6.03 -2.99 9.49
C PHE A 106 -5.81 -2.01 10.64
N PHE A 107 -6.80 -1.16 10.90
CA PHE A 107 -6.79 -0.15 11.96
C PHE A 107 -7.14 -0.73 13.32
N SER A 108 -7.70 0.10 14.20
CA SER A 108 -8.02 -0.23 15.57
C SER A 108 -8.93 -1.46 15.65
N VAL A 109 -8.72 -2.27 16.69
CA VAL A 109 -9.58 -3.42 17.01
C VAL A 109 -10.94 -2.97 17.55
N GLY A 110 -11.07 -1.71 17.98
CA GLY A 110 -12.32 -1.12 18.45
C GLY A 110 -12.54 0.33 17.98
N PRO A 111 -13.69 0.93 18.33
CA PRO A 111 -14.03 2.30 17.95
C PRO A 111 -12.93 3.30 18.32
N ASN A 112 -12.52 4.13 17.36
CA ASN A 112 -11.49 5.14 17.55
C ASN A 112 -11.82 6.49 16.89
N GLU A 113 -12.88 6.54 16.08
CA GLU A 113 -13.36 7.76 15.43
C GLU A 113 -14.60 8.36 16.11
N PRO A 114 -14.88 9.66 15.92
CA PRO A 114 -16.06 10.33 16.47
C PRO A 114 -17.41 9.71 16.07
N ASP A 115 -17.48 9.07 14.90
CA ASP A 115 -18.67 8.39 14.38
C ASP A 115 -18.81 6.95 14.91
N GLY A 116 -17.90 6.50 15.77
CA GLY A 116 -17.89 5.16 16.36
C GLY A 116 -17.24 4.09 15.49
N THR A 117 -16.71 4.42 14.31
CA THR A 117 -15.93 3.49 13.50
C THR A 117 -14.53 3.28 14.07
N ASN A 118 -13.86 2.23 13.61
CA ASN A 118 -12.51 1.85 14.05
C ASN A 118 -11.38 2.35 13.13
N GLN A 119 -11.73 3.09 12.07
CA GLN A 119 -10.82 3.59 11.06
C GLN A 119 -11.25 4.96 10.55
N PRO A 120 -10.32 5.85 10.18
CA PRO A 120 -10.67 7.19 9.74
C PRO A 120 -11.33 7.18 8.37
N SER A 121 -12.17 8.18 8.11
CA SER A 121 -12.52 8.50 6.73
C SER A 121 -11.29 8.97 5.96
N TYR A 122 -11.18 8.61 4.67
CA TYR A 122 -10.10 9.08 3.81
C TYR A 122 -9.97 10.61 3.81
N GLU A 123 -11.10 11.33 3.91
CA GLU A 123 -11.11 12.79 3.89
C GLU A 123 -10.61 13.45 5.17
N ASP A 124 -10.47 12.68 6.24
CA ASP A 124 -9.89 13.15 7.50
C ASP A 124 -8.38 12.88 7.57
N ILE A 125 -7.82 12.12 6.63
CA ILE A 125 -6.39 11.87 6.56
C ILE A 125 -5.65 13.14 6.11
N ILE A 126 -4.68 13.55 6.93
CA ILE A 126 -3.77 14.67 6.64
C ILE A 126 -2.49 14.14 5.99
N SER A 127 -1.88 13.12 6.58
CA SER A 127 -0.64 12.54 6.06
C SER A 127 -0.38 11.12 6.56
N PHE A 128 0.42 10.38 5.81
CA PHE A 128 1.02 9.13 6.25
C PHE A 128 2.54 9.23 6.20
N THR A 129 3.20 8.94 7.31
CA THR A 129 4.66 9.01 7.44
C THR A 129 5.22 7.69 7.93
N VAL A 130 6.27 7.18 7.31
CA VAL A 130 6.96 5.94 7.73
C VAL A 130 8.42 6.23 8.02
N VAL A 131 8.75 6.33 9.30
CA VAL A 131 10.09 6.70 9.77
C VAL A 131 10.51 5.76 10.89
N ASN A 132 11.81 5.46 10.97
CA ASN A 132 12.36 4.52 11.95
C ASN A 132 11.62 3.18 11.98
N ASP A 133 11.27 2.68 10.79
CA ASP A 133 10.48 1.47 10.62
C ASP A 133 9.14 1.49 11.39
N GLN A 134 8.43 2.61 11.45
CA GLN A 134 7.09 2.68 12.04
C GLN A 134 6.19 3.61 11.22
N GLY A 135 4.94 3.19 11.01
CA GLY A 135 3.94 3.96 10.28
C GLY A 135 3.12 4.87 11.19
N PHE A 136 2.90 6.11 10.76
CA PHE A 136 2.16 7.15 11.47
C PHE A 136 1.13 7.78 10.54
N LEU A 137 -0.15 7.52 10.75
CA LEU A 137 -1.24 8.13 10.00
C LEU A 137 -1.84 9.27 10.84
N GLN A 138 -1.60 10.50 10.41
CA GLN A 138 -2.17 11.69 11.03
C GLN A 138 -3.52 12.00 10.39
N THR A 139 -4.54 12.15 11.22
CA THR A 139 -5.88 12.58 10.80
C THR A 139 -6.23 13.92 11.45
N LYS A 140 -7.40 14.48 11.12
CA LYS A 140 -7.92 15.69 11.79
C LYS A 140 -8.17 15.48 13.29
N HIS A 141 -8.34 14.24 13.74
CA HIS A 141 -8.82 13.93 15.10
C HIS A 141 -7.88 13.03 15.89
N ARG A 142 -7.04 12.23 15.22
CA ARG A 142 -6.25 11.16 15.82
C ARG A 142 -4.85 11.07 15.21
N LEU A 143 -3.95 10.42 15.94
CA LEU A 143 -2.70 9.90 15.43
C LEU A 143 -2.74 8.38 15.55
N TYR A 144 -2.79 7.69 14.42
CA TYR A 144 -2.66 6.24 14.36
C TYR A 144 -1.18 5.88 14.24
N MET A 145 -0.78 4.85 14.98
CA MET A 145 0.57 4.32 14.97
C MET A 145 0.50 2.84 14.65
N SER A 146 1.31 2.37 13.70
CA SER A 146 1.51 0.93 13.56
C SER A 146 2.16 0.39 14.84
N SER A 147 1.92 -0.88 15.15
CA SER A 147 2.78 -1.61 16.09
C SER A 147 4.24 -1.44 15.68
N LYS A 148 5.16 -1.48 16.64
CA LYS A 148 6.58 -1.62 16.30
C LYS A 148 6.75 -2.92 15.51
N PRO A 149 7.16 -2.88 14.24
CA PRO A 149 7.10 -4.06 13.38
C PRO A 149 8.18 -5.09 13.72
N PHE A 150 9.20 -4.67 14.46
CA PHE A 150 10.32 -5.50 14.92
C PHE A 150 10.37 -5.47 16.45
N GLU A 151 10.68 -6.62 17.02
CA GLU A 151 10.91 -6.75 18.46
C GLU A 151 12.16 -5.99 18.88
N ASP A 152 12.20 -5.59 20.14
CA ASP A 152 13.39 -4.98 20.72
C ASP A 152 14.54 -6.00 20.69
N PRO A 153 15.70 -5.69 20.09
CA PRO A 153 16.82 -6.63 20.05
C PRO A 153 17.25 -7.14 21.43
N ARG A 154 16.96 -6.40 22.49
CA ARG A 154 17.24 -6.76 23.88
C ARG A 154 16.40 -7.92 24.41
N ILE A 155 15.20 -8.13 23.86
CA ILE A 155 14.27 -9.19 24.32
C ILE A 155 14.29 -10.41 23.40
N LEU A 156 15.00 -10.34 22.28
CA LEU A 156 15.18 -11.48 21.38
C LEU A 156 16.00 -12.59 22.08
N PRO A 157 15.83 -13.86 21.67
CA PRO A 157 16.70 -14.96 22.15
C PRO A 157 18.18 -14.62 21.96
N GLY A 158 18.96 -14.64 23.05
CA GLY A 158 20.38 -14.26 23.04
C GLY A 158 20.65 -12.75 23.05
N GLY A 159 19.62 -11.91 23.17
CA GLY A 159 19.74 -10.46 23.32
C GLY A 159 20.37 -10.06 24.66
N PRO A 160 20.90 -8.83 24.77
CA PRO A 160 21.58 -8.35 25.98
C PRO A 160 20.66 -8.19 27.22
N GLY A 161 19.35 -8.40 27.08
CA GLY A 161 18.38 -8.13 28.13
C GLY A 161 18.10 -6.65 28.30
N ILE A 162 17.03 -6.34 29.06
CA ILE A 162 16.73 -4.99 29.51
C ILE A 162 17.24 -4.89 30.94
N ALA A 163 18.29 -4.07 31.17
CA ALA A 163 18.67 -3.71 32.52
C ALA A 163 17.54 -2.88 33.13
N TYR A 164 16.97 -3.37 34.22
CA TYR A 164 15.96 -2.67 34.99
C TYR A 164 16.37 -2.68 36.46
N THR A 165 15.80 -1.75 37.21
CA THR A 165 15.96 -1.69 38.65
C THR A 165 14.56 -1.59 39.24
N VAL A 166 14.20 -2.53 40.11
CA VAL A 166 12.92 -2.50 40.82
C VAL A 166 13.16 -2.16 42.28
N ASP A 167 12.20 -1.44 42.88
CA ASP A 167 12.16 -1.32 44.33
C ASP A 167 11.72 -2.67 44.90
N ASP A 168 12.45 -3.20 45.87
CA ASP A 168 12.13 -4.46 46.55
C ASP A 168 10.91 -4.36 47.49
N GLY A 169 10.27 -3.18 47.54
CA GLY A 169 9.18 -2.86 48.44
C GLY A 169 9.64 -2.45 49.83
N MET A 170 10.95 -2.45 50.07
CA MET A 170 11.62 -2.04 51.31
C MET A 170 12.49 -0.79 51.10
N GLY A 171 12.44 -0.18 49.90
CA GLY A 171 13.21 1.02 49.55
C GLY A 171 14.62 0.72 49.04
N ASN A 172 14.98 -0.55 48.86
CA ASN A 172 16.21 -0.91 48.16
C ASN A 172 15.93 -1.15 46.68
N LYS A 173 16.93 -0.85 45.87
CA LYS A 173 16.89 -1.01 44.41
C LYS A 173 17.68 -2.26 44.03
N VAL A 174 17.01 -3.23 43.39
CA VAL A 174 17.62 -4.45 42.83
C VAL A 174 17.56 -4.48 41.33
#